data_AF-A0A346NSR3-F1
#
_entry.id   AF-A0A346NSR3-F1
#
_cell.length_a   1.000
_cell.length_b   1.000
_cell.length_c   1.000
_cell.angle_alpha   90.00
_cell.angle_beta   90.00
_cell.angle_gamma   90.00
#
_symmetry.space_group_name_H-M   'P 1'
#
loop_
_entity.id
_entity.type
_entity.pdbx_description
1 polymer ?
#
loop_
_entity_poly.entity_id
_entity_poly.type
_entity_poly.pdbx_seq_one_letter_code
_entity_poly.pdbx_strand_id
1 'polypeptide(L)'
;MERYPNDFDKKKNATQFVYRHLKRLSEDGRISAIHGIRGRAIVFRWSSESKEDSKLPQLTEHDRNKADDIIATKLQEKIRHYKTEMLMNMGETEAYSEWVQEMPDFAEHVKSHYQNTREQAKLMLGKVKGFERLLSEYEARFS
;
A
#
# COMPACT_ATOMS: atom_id res chain seq x y z
N MET A 1 6.12 17.73 34.58
CA MET A 1 6.88 16.46 34.51
C MET A 1 6.48 15.62 35.72
N GLU A 2 5.51 14.74 35.56
CA GLU A 2 5.05 13.87 36.65
C GLU A 2 6.06 12.73 36.81
N ARG A 3 6.80 12.72 37.94
CA ARG A 3 7.72 11.64 38.28
C ARG A 3 6.91 10.42 38.71
N TYR A 4 6.95 9.35 37.91
CA TYR A 4 6.40 8.07 38.31
C TYR A 4 7.28 7.44 39.42
N PRO A 5 6.70 6.98 40.54
CA PRO A 5 7.43 6.29 41.61
C PRO A 5 8.15 5.04 41.09
N ASN A 6 9.24 4.65 41.76
CA ASN A 6 10.12 3.50 41.47
C ASN A 6 9.44 2.10 41.52
N ASP A 7 8.11 2.03 41.50
CA ASP A 7 7.35 0.77 41.61
C ASP A 7 7.43 -0.10 40.35
N PHE A 8 8.05 0.39 39.28
CA PHE A 8 8.14 -0.27 37.97
C PHE A 8 9.37 -1.18 37.77
N ASP A 9 10.32 -1.22 38.72
CA ASP A 9 11.53 -2.07 38.60
C ASP A 9 11.19 -3.56 38.52
N LYS A 10 10.03 -3.97 39.02
CA LYS A 10 9.51 -5.33 38.88
C LYS A 10 8.55 -5.39 37.70
N LYS A 11 8.90 -6.14 36.64
CA LYS A 11 8.07 -6.34 35.43
C LYS A 11 6.58 -6.61 35.74
N LYS A 12 6.29 -7.35 36.80
CA LYS A 12 4.92 -7.67 37.27
C LYS A 12 4.11 -6.41 37.63
N ASN A 13 4.73 -5.43 38.29
CA ASN A 13 4.09 -4.18 38.68
C ASN A 13 3.79 -3.30 37.47
N ALA A 14 4.74 -3.24 36.52
CA ALA A 14 4.55 -2.51 35.27
C ALA A 14 3.41 -3.09 34.43
N THR A 15 3.37 -4.41 34.27
CA THR A 15 2.28 -5.09 33.55
C THR A 15 0.93 -4.86 34.21
N GLN A 16 0.85 -4.94 35.54
CA GLN A 16 -0.38 -4.68 36.28
C GLN A 16 -0.83 -3.22 36.16
N PHE A 17 0.11 -2.27 36.21
CA PHE A 17 -0.18 -0.85 36.05
C PHE A 17 -0.75 -0.55 34.67
N VAL A 18 -0.10 -1.06 33.61
CA VAL A 18 -0.57 -0.93 32.22
C VAL A 18 -1.95 -1.55 32.07
N TYR A 19 -2.15 -2.76 32.60
CA TYR A 19 -3.44 -3.43 32.55
C TYR A 19 -4.56 -2.66 33.27
N ARG A 20 -4.28 -2.10 34.45
CA ARG A 20 -5.24 -1.25 35.18
C ARG A 20 -5.63 0.00 34.38
N HIS A 21 -4.67 0.63 33.71
CA HIS A 21 -4.94 1.80 32.88
C HIS A 21 -5.73 1.46 31.62
N LEU A 22 -5.38 0.37 30.94
CA LEU A 22 -6.13 -0.12 29.78
C LEU A 22 -7.55 -0.54 30.17
N LYS A 23 -7.74 -1.16 31.34
CA LYS A 23 -9.06 -1.51 31.86
C LYS A 23 -9.90 -0.25 32.13
N ARG A 24 -9.33 0.78 32.78
CA ARG A 24 -10.01 2.05 33.02
C ARG A 24 -10.42 2.73 31.72
N LEU A 25 -9.51 2.82 30.75
CA LEU A 25 -9.82 3.36 29.42
C LEU A 25 -10.93 2.58 28.70
N SER A 26 -11.03 1.27 28.94
CA SER A 26 -12.09 0.43 28.40
C SER A 26 -13.42 0.65 29.09
N GLU A 27 -13.41 0.83 30.42
CA GLU A 27 -14.59 1.20 31.22
C GLU A 27 -15.12 2.59 30.82
N ASP A 28 -14.20 3.53 30.50
CA ASP A 28 -14.50 4.89 30.03
C ASP A 28 -14.94 4.95 28.55
N GLY A 29 -14.99 3.81 27.84
CA GLY A 29 -15.45 3.72 26.44
C GLY A 29 -14.47 4.25 25.38
N ARG A 30 -13.24 4.64 25.78
CA ARG A 30 -12.21 5.18 24.87
C ARG A 30 -11.43 4.11 24.12
N ILE A 31 -11.46 2.87 24.61
CA ILE A 31 -10.87 1.70 23.96
C ILE A 31 -11.79 0.48 24.13
N SER A 32 -11.65 -0.52 23.26
CA SER A 32 -12.37 -1.79 23.35
C SER A 32 -11.42 -2.92 23.76
N ALA A 33 -11.83 -3.74 24.72
CA ALA A 33 -11.14 -4.98 25.09
C ALA A 33 -11.68 -6.17 24.27
N ILE A 34 -10.83 -6.78 23.46
CA ILE A 34 -11.13 -7.94 22.63
C ILE A 34 -10.61 -9.20 23.33
N HIS A 35 -11.53 -10.13 23.62
CA HIS A 35 -11.18 -11.41 24.22
C HIS A 35 -11.00 -12.44 23.10
N GLY A 36 -9.81 -13.04 23.01
CA GLY A 36 -9.56 -14.10 22.04
C GLY A 36 -10.52 -15.29 22.23
N ILE A 37 -10.86 -15.95 21.12
CA ILE A 37 -11.88 -17.02 20.98
C ILE A 37 -11.64 -18.23 21.94
N ARG A 38 -10.48 -18.30 22.60
CA ARG A 38 -10.11 -19.37 23.56
C ARG A 38 -9.49 -18.85 24.87
N GLY A 39 -9.78 -17.62 25.27
CA GLY A 39 -9.54 -17.12 26.63
C GLY A 39 -8.08 -16.87 27.04
N ARG A 40 -7.12 -16.82 26.10
CA ARG A 40 -5.68 -16.64 26.45
C ARG A 40 -5.08 -15.26 26.20
N ALA A 41 -5.75 -14.37 25.47
CA ALA A 41 -5.24 -13.02 25.23
C ALA A 41 -6.37 -11.99 25.29
N ILE A 42 -6.13 -10.93 26.06
CA ILE A 42 -6.93 -9.70 26.05
C ILE A 42 -6.14 -8.70 25.21
N VAL A 43 -6.74 -8.26 24.10
CA VAL A 43 -6.14 -7.24 23.21
C VAL A 43 -6.97 -5.96 23.35
N PHE A 44 -6.31 -4.84 23.61
CA PHE A 44 -6.99 -3.54 23.68
C PHE A 44 -6.81 -2.79 22.36
N ARG A 45 -7.91 -2.25 21.83
CA ARG A 45 -7.94 -1.50 20.56
C ARG A 45 -8.52 -0.11 20.82
N TRP A 46 -7.90 0.93 20.29
CA TRP A 46 -8.43 2.29 20.37
C TRP A 46 -9.79 2.38 19.66
N SER A 47 -10.82 2.92 20.31
CA SER A 47 -12.07 3.22 19.61
C SER A 47 -11.83 4.52 18.83
N SER A 48 -11.79 4.43 17.50
CA SER A 48 -11.94 5.63 16.67
C SER A 48 -13.38 6.09 16.91
N GLU A 49 -13.55 7.27 17.49
CA GLU A 49 -14.86 7.87 17.73
C GLU A 49 -15.65 7.94 16.42
N SER A 50 -16.51 6.96 16.22
CA SER A 50 -17.76 7.12 15.51
C SER A 50 -18.76 6.29 16.29
N LYS A 51 -19.64 7.01 16.99
CA LYS A 51 -20.77 6.42 17.69
C LYS A 51 -21.66 5.77 16.64
N GLU A 52 -21.81 4.45 16.69
CA GLU A 52 -23.11 3.80 16.56
C GLU A 52 -23.01 2.31 16.92
N ASP A 53 -24.15 1.79 17.31
CA ASP A 53 -24.34 0.76 18.34
C ASP A 53 -24.01 -0.67 17.89
N SER A 54 -23.42 -1.42 18.82
CA SER A 54 -23.53 -2.88 19.02
C SER A 54 -23.80 -3.80 17.80
N LYS A 55 -22.73 -4.45 17.29
CA LYS A 55 -22.63 -5.91 17.04
C LYS A 55 -21.22 -6.30 16.58
N LEU A 56 -20.77 -7.48 16.99
CA LEU A 56 -19.47 -8.13 16.70
C LEU A 56 -18.88 -7.78 15.31
N PRO A 57 -17.60 -7.40 15.15
CA PRO A 57 -17.00 -7.35 13.83
C PRO A 57 -16.63 -8.78 13.42
N GLN A 58 -17.60 -9.49 12.85
CA GLN A 58 -17.30 -10.19 11.62
C GLN A 58 -16.71 -9.12 10.70
N LEU A 59 -15.52 -9.34 10.11
CA LEU A 59 -15.01 -8.49 9.04
C LEU A 59 -16.13 -8.42 8.00
N THR A 60 -16.87 -7.31 8.01
CA THR A 60 -17.96 -7.08 7.09
C THR A 60 -17.34 -7.13 5.70
N GLU A 61 -18.07 -7.68 4.72
CA GLU A 61 -17.63 -7.69 3.32
C GLU A 61 -17.12 -6.31 2.91
N HIS A 62 -17.71 -5.25 3.45
CA HIS A 62 -17.30 -3.86 3.30
C HIS A 62 -15.81 -3.56 3.62
N ASP A 63 -15.22 -4.13 4.68
CA ASP A 63 -13.80 -3.89 5.01
C ASP A 63 -12.84 -4.67 4.09
N ARG A 64 -13.24 -5.85 3.63
CA ARG A 64 -12.51 -6.61 2.58
C ARG A 64 -12.60 -5.88 1.25
N ASN A 65 -13.81 -5.49 0.85
CA ASN A 65 -14.08 -4.72 -0.36
C ASN A 65 -13.25 -3.43 -0.43
N LYS A 66 -13.03 -2.74 0.70
CA LYS A 66 -12.21 -1.53 0.75
C LYS A 66 -10.70 -1.80 0.62
N ALA A 67 -10.19 -2.85 1.25
CA ALA A 67 -8.80 -3.27 1.05
C ALA A 67 -8.57 -3.76 -0.38
N ASP A 68 -9.57 -4.43 -0.94
CA ASP A 68 -9.53 -4.99 -2.27
C ASP A 68 -9.56 -3.90 -3.36
N ASP A 69 -10.40 -2.90 -3.16
CA ASP A 69 -10.47 -1.68 -3.98
C ASP A 69 -9.14 -0.92 -3.98
N ILE A 70 -8.42 -0.86 -2.85
CA ILE A 70 -7.10 -0.22 -2.76
C ILE A 70 -6.06 -0.97 -3.60
N ILE A 71 -6.09 -2.32 -3.62
CA ILE A 71 -5.13 -3.12 -4.40
C ILE A 71 -5.38 -2.93 -5.90
N ALA A 72 -6.63 -3.06 -6.33
CA ALA A 72 -7.00 -2.87 -7.73
C ALA A 72 -6.65 -1.45 -8.22
N THR A 73 -6.99 -0.42 -7.43
CA THR A 73 -6.66 0.97 -7.73
C THR A 73 -5.16 1.18 -7.89
N LYS A 74 -4.32 0.64 -6.99
CA LYS A 74 -2.87 0.76 -7.10
C LYS A 74 -2.29 0.07 -8.33
N LEU A 75 -2.83 -1.08 -8.71
CA LEU A 75 -2.42 -1.78 -9.94
C LEU A 75 -2.77 -0.95 -11.18
N GLN A 76 -3.98 -0.40 -11.23
CA GLN A 76 -4.43 0.47 -12.32
C GLN A 76 -3.58 1.76 -12.41
N GLU A 77 -3.24 2.38 -11.28
CA GLU A 77 -2.33 3.54 -11.24
C GLU A 77 -0.95 3.20 -11.80
N LYS A 78 -0.38 2.05 -11.43
CA LYS A 78 0.90 1.57 -11.96
C LYS A 78 0.84 1.31 -13.46
N ILE A 79 -0.23 0.65 -13.93
CA ILE A 79 -0.45 0.40 -15.37
C ILE A 79 -0.49 1.73 -16.12
N ARG A 80 -1.31 2.68 -15.66
CA ARG A 80 -1.44 4.00 -16.30
C ARG A 80 -0.11 4.73 -16.34
N HIS A 81 0.62 4.79 -15.22
CA HIS A 81 1.92 5.45 -15.14
C HIS A 81 2.90 4.85 -16.15
N TYR A 82 3.08 3.52 -16.17
CA TYR A 82 4.02 2.90 -17.10
C TYR A 82 3.59 2.96 -18.57
N LYS A 83 2.28 3.02 -18.87
CA LYS A 83 1.79 3.34 -20.22
C LYS A 83 2.21 4.74 -20.66
N THR A 84 2.07 5.74 -19.79
CA THR A 84 2.51 7.12 -20.07
C THR A 84 4.03 7.18 -20.31
N GLU A 85 4.83 6.59 -19.42
CA GLU A 85 6.29 6.55 -19.58
C GLU A 85 6.70 5.82 -20.88
N MET A 86 6.05 4.71 -21.21
CA MET A 86 6.32 3.97 -22.46
C MET A 86 6.07 4.85 -23.68
N LEU A 87 4.94 5.56 -23.73
CA LEU A 87 4.61 6.45 -24.86
C LEU A 87 5.57 7.63 -24.97
N MET A 88 6.00 8.19 -23.85
CA MET A 88 7.03 9.25 -23.85
C MET A 88 8.34 8.74 -24.45
N ASN A 89 8.81 7.57 -24.00
CA ASN A 89 10.01 6.94 -24.55
C ASN A 89 9.86 6.61 -26.04
N MET A 90 8.69 6.16 -26.49
CA MET A 90 8.42 5.93 -27.91
C MET A 90 8.53 7.23 -28.73
N GLY A 91 7.91 8.32 -28.25
CA GLY A 91 7.99 9.62 -28.91
C GLY A 91 9.42 10.16 -29.00
N GLU A 92 10.24 9.97 -27.95
CA GLU A 92 11.67 10.28 -28.01
C GLU A 92 12.40 9.43 -29.06
N THR A 93 12.14 8.12 -29.15
CA THR A 93 12.77 7.28 -30.18
C THR A 93 12.36 7.67 -31.61
N GLU A 94 11.13 8.13 -31.79
CA GLU A 94 10.64 8.66 -33.07
C GLU A 94 11.37 9.96 -33.41
N ALA A 95 11.46 10.91 -32.48
CA ALA A 95 12.18 12.17 -32.67
C ALA A 95 13.67 11.94 -33.04
N TYR A 96 14.33 10.99 -32.40
CA TYR A 96 15.70 10.60 -32.76
C TYR A 96 15.79 10.00 -34.17
N SER A 97 14.79 9.22 -34.58
CA SER A 97 14.76 8.60 -35.91
C SER A 97 14.55 9.65 -36.99
N GLU A 98 13.63 10.59 -36.78
CA GLU A 98 13.39 11.74 -37.66
C GLU A 98 14.65 12.59 -37.80
N TRP A 99 15.30 12.93 -36.69
CA TRP A 99 16.52 13.74 -36.72
C TRP A 99 17.67 13.07 -37.50
N VAL A 100 17.83 11.75 -37.37
CA VAL A 100 18.85 11.02 -38.14
C VAL A 100 18.53 10.95 -39.63
N GLN A 101 17.24 10.96 -40.00
CA GLN A 101 16.83 11.07 -41.41
C GLN A 101 17.18 12.45 -41.99
N GLU A 102 16.99 13.52 -41.21
CA GLU A 102 17.33 14.90 -41.63
C GLU A 102 18.83 15.17 -41.62
N MET A 103 19.55 14.62 -40.65
CA MET A 103 20.98 14.88 -40.40
C MET A 103 21.75 13.56 -40.20
N PRO A 104 22.01 12.77 -41.25
CA PRO A 104 22.66 11.46 -41.14
C PRO A 104 24.04 11.50 -40.47
N ASP A 105 24.79 12.59 -40.64
CA ASP A 105 26.11 12.80 -40.04
C ASP A 105 26.06 12.81 -38.50
N PHE A 106 24.88 13.06 -37.92
CA PHE A 106 24.66 13.08 -36.48
C PHE A 106 24.27 11.70 -35.89
N ALA A 107 24.15 10.66 -36.73
CA ALA A 107 23.65 9.34 -36.32
C ALA A 107 24.42 8.73 -35.13
N GLU A 108 25.76 8.77 -35.15
CA GLU A 108 26.57 8.19 -34.08
C GLU A 108 26.41 8.93 -32.74
N HIS A 109 26.06 10.21 -32.76
CA HIS A 109 25.84 11.01 -31.54
C HIS A 109 24.51 10.64 -30.85
N VAL A 110 23.48 10.28 -31.62
CA VAL A 110 22.14 9.98 -31.10
C VAL A 110 21.94 8.48 -30.83
N LYS A 111 22.76 7.62 -31.45
CA LYS A 111 22.67 6.16 -31.34
C LYS A 111 22.53 5.64 -29.91
N SER A 112 23.33 6.16 -28.97
CA SER A 112 23.25 5.74 -27.56
C SER A 112 21.91 6.13 -26.93
N HIS A 113 21.45 7.37 -27.16
CA HIS A 113 20.16 7.85 -26.67
C HIS A 113 19.00 7.05 -27.25
N TYR A 114 18.98 6.84 -28.57
CA TYR A 114 17.98 6.02 -29.24
C TYR A 114 17.92 4.61 -28.66
N GLN A 115 19.06 3.92 -28.53
CA GLN A 115 19.07 2.56 -27.99
C GLN A 115 18.56 2.55 -26.55
N ASN A 116 19.03 3.46 -25.69
CA ASN A 116 18.60 3.52 -24.30
C ASN A 116 17.09 3.75 -24.20
N THR A 117 16.57 4.80 -24.82
CA THR A 117 15.13 5.13 -24.77
C THR A 117 14.28 4.01 -25.37
N ARG A 118 14.73 3.34 -26.43
CA ARG A 118 14.04 2.17 -27.00
C ARG A 118 13.99 0.99 -26.04
N GLU A 119 15.08 0.70 -25.36
CA GLU A 119 15.10 -0.36 -24.34
C GLU A 119 14.26 0.03 -23.11
N GLN A 120 14.21 1.31 -22.73
CA GLN A 120 13.28 1.79 -21.68
C GLN A 120 11.82 1.60 -22.07
N ALA A 121 11.44 1.93 -23.32
CA ALA A 121 10.08 1.68 -23.82
C ALA A 121 9.69 0.19 -23.70
N LYS A 122 10.59 -0.72 -24.09
CA LYS A 122 10.38 -2.17 -23.93
C LYS A 122 10.25 -2.59 -22.47
N LEU A 123 11.10 -2.04 -21.59
CA LEU A 123 11.04 -2.31 -20.15
C LEU A 123 9.70 -1.86 -19.55
N MET A 124 9.23 -0.66 -19.91
CA MET A 124 7.93 -0.15 -19.45
C MET A 124 6.78 -1.00 -19.98
N LEU A 125 6.82 -1.44 -21.25
CA LEU A 125 5.85 -2.39 -21.80
C LEU A 125 5.82 -3.71 -21.00
N GLY A 126 6.99 -4.24 -20.65
CA GLY A 126 7.10 -5.42 -19.80
C GLY A 126 6.44 -5.23 -18.43
N LYS A 127 6.65 -4.07 -17.79
CA LYS A 127 5.98 -3.69 -16.54
C LYS A 127 4.47 -3.59 -16.70
N VAL A 128 3.98 -2.93 -17.75
CA VAL A 128 2.55 -2.83 -18.08
C VAL A 128 1.92 -4.22 -18.15
N LYS A 129 2.49 -5.12 -18.96
CA LYS A 129 1.99 -6.49 -19.10
C LYS A 129 2.01 -7.27 -17.78
N GLY A 130 3.06 -7.07 -16.98
CA GLY A 130 3.17 -7.68 -15.66
C GLY A 130 2.06 -7.23 -14.71
N PHE A 131 1.78 -5.93 -14.63
CA PHE A 131 0.73 -5.41 -13.77
C PHE A 131 -0.68 -5.69 -14.30
N GLU A 132 -0.89 -5.69 -15.62
CA GLU A 132 -2.17 -6.11 -16.23
C GLU A 132 -2.47 -7.57 -15.88
N ARG A 133 -1.47 -8.46 -15.98
CA ARG A 133 -1.62 -9.85 -15.56
C ARG A 133 -1.96 -9.98 -14.08
N LEU A 134 -1.25 -9.25 -13.21
CA LEU A 134 -1.55 -9.25 -11.77
C LEU A 134 -2.95 -8.74 -11.47
N LEU A 135 -3.43 -7.71 -12.18
CA LEU A 135 -4.79 -7.18 -12.03
C LEU A 135 -5.82 -8.23 -12.45
N SER A 136 -5.65 -8.87 -13.60
CA SER A 136 -6.57 -9.93 -14.05
C SER A 136 -6.57 -11.14 -13.10
N GLU A 137 -5.41 -11.58 -12.61
CA GLU A 137 -5.31 -12.66 -11.62
C GLU A 137 -5.94 -12.28 -10.28
N TYR A 138 -5.91 -11.00 -9.93
CA TYR A 138 -6.53 -10.46 -8.74
C TYR A 138 -8.05 -10.43 -8.89
N GLU A 139 -8.58 -9.78 -9.92
CA GLU A 139 -10.03 -9.70 -10.21
C GLU A 139 -10.68 -11.09 -10.33
N ALA A 140 -9.99 -12.05 -10.95
CA ALA A 140 -10.48 -13.43 -11.08
C ALA A 140 -10.61 -14.20 -9.75
N ARG A 141 -9.96 -13.75 -8.67
CA ARG A 141 -10.09 -14.35 -7.33
C ARG A 141 -11.31 -13.85 -6.57
N PHE A 142 -11.91 -12.75 -7.03
CA PHE A 142 -13.06 -12.10 -6.39
C PHE A 142 -14.29 -12.00 -7.32
N SER A 143 -14.22 -12.56 -8.54
CA SER A 143 -15.38 -12.90 -9.38
C SER A 143 -15.92 -14.28 -9.05
#